data_AF-A0A7C7KUZ2-F1
#
_entry.id   AF-A0A7C7KUZ2-F1
#
_cell.length_a   1.000
_cell.length_b   1.000
_cell.length_c   1.000
_cell.angle_alpha   90.00
_cell.angle_beta   90.00
_cell.angle_gamma   90.00
#
_symmetry.space_group_name_H-M   'P 1'
#
loop_
_entity.id
_entity.type
_entity.pdbx_description
1 polymer ?
#
loop_
_entity_poly.entity_id
_entity_poly.type
_entity_poly.pdbx_seq_one_letter_code
_entity_poly.pdbx_strand_id
1 'polypeptide(L)'
;NPHLMDELVTAVGVEVVQWAFKTECCGASLTLTRSDLIVERVHLILTDARDAGADIVCVACPLCHVNLDLYQPDADARFQIKHNMPILYFTQLIGLAIGISPTELGLNKHRINPMPLLREKGVVA
;
A
#
# COMPACT_ATOMS: atom_id res chain seq x y z
N ASN A 1 14.17 14.64 4.15
CA ASN A 1 13.16 14.44 3.10
C ASN A 1 13.72 13.45 2.09
N PRO A 2 13.42 12.14 2.19
CA PRO A 2 13.89 11.16 1.22
C PRO A 2 13.05 11.25 -0.06
N HIS A 3 13.71 11.16 -1.23
CA HIS A 3 13.07 11.34 -2.55
C HIS A 3 13.23 10.15 -3.49
N LEU A 4 14.16 9.23 -3.22
CA LEU A 4 14.51 8.13 -4.15
C LEU A 4 13.30 7.27 -4.56
N MET A 5 12.43 6.93 -3.62
CA MET A 5 11.23 6.13 -3.91
C MET A 5 10.22 6.90 -4.76
N ASP A 6 10.08 8.21 -4.49
CA ASP A 6 9.19 9.08 -5.27
C ASP A 6 9.69 9.19 -6.70
N GLU A 7 10.97 9.49 -6.88
CA GLU A 7 11.60 9.61 -8.19
C GLU A 7 11.45 8.31 -8.99
N LEU A 8 11.64 7.16 -8.33
CA LEU A 8 11.50 5.84 -8.96
C LEU A 8 10.08 5.56 -9.45
N VAL A 9 9.06 5.78 -8.61
CA VAL A 9 7.67 5.50 -8.98
C VAL A 9 7.13 6.55 -9.96
N THR A 10 7.55 7.81 -9.85
CA THR A 10 7.24 8.85 -10.82
C THR A 10 7.86 8.58 -12.19
N ALA A 11 9.06 8.02 -12.26
CA ALA A 11 9.68 7.63 -13.53
C ALA A 11 8.89 6.56 -14.30
N VAL A 12 8.04 5.77 -13.60
CA VAL A 12 7.14 4.79 -14.22
C VAL A 12 5.69 5.28 -14.33
N GLY A 13 5.46 6.58 -14.17
CA GLY A 13 4.16 7.22 -14.42
C GLY A 13 3.23 7.29 -13.21
N VAL A 14 3.71 7.02 -11.99
CA VAL A 14 2.91 7.15 -10.76
C VAL A 14 2.97 8.58 -10.22
N GLU A 15 1.82 9.16 -9.93
CA GLU A 15 1.74 10.44 -9.21
C GLU A 15 1.98 10.23 -7.71
N VAL A 16 2.90 11.01 -7.14
CA VAL A 16 3.25 10.91 -5.71
C VAL A 16 2.59 12.05 -4.93
N VAL A 17 1.66 11.70 -4.06
CA VAL A 17 1.03 12.64 -3.12
C VAL A 17 1.95 12.92 -1.93
N GLN A 18 1.88 14.14 -1.39
CA GLN A 18 2.55 14.48 -0.13
C GLN A 18 1.62 14.15 1.04
N TRP A 19 2.15 13.47 2.05
CA TRP A 19 1.41 12.98 3.21
C TRP A 19 2.32 12.89 4.43
N ALA A 20 1.74 12.92 5.64
CA ALA A 20 2.49 13.08 6.87
C ALA A 20 3.17 11.78 7.31
N PHE A 21 2.54 10.63 7.06
CA PHE A 21 3.01 9.32 7.53
C PHE A 21 4.01 8.63 6.58
N LYS A 22 4.53 9.36 5.58
CA LYS A 22 5.42 8.84 4.53
C LYS A 22 6.67 8.12 5.03
N THR A 23 7.23 8.55 6.15
CA THR A 23 8.44 7.97 6.75
C THR A 23 8.15 7.21 8.03
N GLU A 24 6.88 6.97 8.36
CA GLU A 24 6.50 6.28 9.58
C GLU A 24 6.73 4.77 9.47
N CYS A 25 7.06 4.16 10.60
CA CYS A 25 7.26 2.73 10.69
C CYS A 25 5.91 2.00 10.69
N CYS A 26 5.76 0.97 9.86
CA CYS A 26 4.56 0.13 9.87
C CYS A 26 4.39 -0.68 11.17
N GLY A 27 5.45 -0.84 11.96
CA GLY A 27 5.44 -1.55 13.24
C GLY A 27 5.58 -3.06 13.15
N ALA A 28 5.78 -3.66 11.96
CA ALA A 28 5.74 -5.11 11.75
C ALA A 28 6.65 -5.96 12.66
N SER A 29 7.70 -5.40 13.26
CA SER A 29 8.53 -6.11 14.26
C SER A 29 7.78 -6.44 15.56
N LEU A 30 6.66 -5.77 15.83
CA LEU A 30 5.85 -5.93 17.03
C LEU A 30 4.62 -6.80 16.82
N THR A 31 4.42 -7.36 15.62
CA THR A 31 3.21 -8.08 15.25
C THR A 31 2.87 -9.25 16.18
N LEU A 32 3.87 -9.96 16.69
CA LEU A 32 3.67 -11.09 17.60
C LEU A 32 3.42 -10.67 19.06
N THR A 33 3.94 -9.52 19.47
CA THR A 33 3.95 -9.11 20.89
C THR A 33 2.93 -8.03 21.22
N ARG A 34 2.57 -7.19 20.25
CA ARG A 34 1.71 -6.01 20.38
C ARG A 34 0.85 -5.79 19.14
N SER A 35 0.02 -6.77 18.80
CA SER A 35 -0.93 -6.67 17.68
C SER A 35 -1.90 -5.49 17.82
N ASP A 36 -2.20 -5.07 19.05
CA ASP A 36 -3.00 -3.87 19.34
C ASP A 36 -2.39 -2.59 18.77
N LEU A 37 -1.05 -2.45 18.85
CA LEU A 37 -0.33 -1.31 18.29
C LEU A 37 -0.24 -1.38 16.77
N ILE A 38 -0.16 -2.58 16.20
CA ILE A 38 -0.16 -2.78 14.75
C ILE A 38 -1.44 -2.27 14.13
N VAL A 39 -2.58 -2.70 14.67
CA VAL A 39 -3.90 -2.31 14.17
C VAL A 39 -4.07 -0.79 14.18
N GLU A 40 -3.59 -0.13 15.24
CA GLU A 40 -3.59 1.33 15.33
C GLU A 40 -2.66 1.98 14.30
N ARG A 41 -1.44 1.46 14.11
CA ARG A 41 -0.49 2.02 13.13
C ARG A 41 -0.97 1.86 11.69
N VAL A 42 -1.54 0.71 11.35
CA VAL A 42 -2.16 0.46 10.05
C VAL A 42 -3.28 1.46 9.80
N HIS A 43 -4.18 1.66 10.78
CA HIS A 43 -5.25 2.65 10.66
C HIS A 43 -4.72 4.06 10.38
N LEU A 44 -3.76 4.53 11.17
CA LEU A 44 -3.21 5.88 11.04
C LEU A 44 -2.55 6.11 9.68
N ILE A 45 -1.68 5.18 9.26
CA ILE A 45 -0.96 5.26 7.98
C ILE A 45 -1.94 5.28 6.80
N LEU A 46 -2.91 4.37 6.79
CA LEU A 46 -3.86 4.25 5.67
C LEU A 46 -4.90 5.37 5.66
N THR A 47 -5.26 5.90 6.83
CA THR A 47 -6.14 7.07 6.94
C THR A 47 -5.44 8.31 6.39
N ASP A 48 -4.20 8.59 6.81
CA ASP A 48 -3.44 9.74 6.30
C ASP A 48 -3.21 9.64 4.78
N ALA A 49 -2.83 8.46 4.28
CA ALA A 49 -2.66 8.23 2.84
C ALA A 49 -3.97 8.47 2.06
N ARG A 50 -5.10 7.94 2.54
CA ARG A 50 -6.41 8.14 1.92
C ARG A 50 -6.82 9.60 1.95
N ASP A 51 -6.68 10.26 3.10
CA ASP A 51 -7.10 11.65 3.28
C ASP A 51 -6.22 12.63 2.47
N ALA A 52 -4.97 12.23 2.17
CA ALA A 52 -4.09 12.91 1.22
C ALA A 52 -4.43 12.62 -0.26
N GLY A 53 -5.42 11.78 -0.54
CA GLY A 53 -5.89 11.46 -1.89
C GLY A 53 -5.13 10.32 -2.60
N ALA A 54 -4.39 9.48 -1.87
CA ALA A 54 -3.71 8.34 -2.47
C ALA A 54 -4.70 7.25 -2.91
N ASP A 55 -4.50 6.69 -4.09
CA ASP A 55 -5.24 5.51 -4.58
C ASP A 55 -4.63 4.18 -4.08
N ILE A 56 -3.30 4.18 -3.82
CA ILE A 56 -2.52 3.02 -3.37
C ILE A 56 -1.41 3.48 -2.42
N VAL A 57 -0.89 2.55 -1.61
CA VAL A 57 0.38 2.75 -0.88
C VAL A 57 1.47 1.89 -1.51
N CYS A 58 2.56 2.54 -1.92
CA CYS A 58 3.75 1.87 -2.44
C CYS A 58 4.73 1.56 -1.29
N VAL A 59 5.24 0.33 -1.25
CA VAL A 59 6.21 -0.11 -0.23
C VAL A 59 7.44 -0.77 -0.86
N ALA A 60 8.55 -0.76 -0.11
CA ALA A 60 9.81 -1.41 -0.48
C ALA A 60 10.34 -2.39 0.58
N CYS A 61 9.47 -2.77 1.51
CA CYS A 61 9.78 -3.74 2.56
C CYS A 61 8.68 -4.80 2.58
N PRO A 62 9.01 -6.12 2.47
CA PRO A 62 8.01 -7.18 2.46
C PRO A 62 7.18 -7.21 3.75
N LEU A 63 7.79 -6.86 4.88
CA LEU A 63 7.08 -6.75 6.15
C LEU A 63 6.08 -5.59 6.15
N CYS A 64 6.42 -4.44 5.56
CA CYS A 64 5.46 -3.34 5.40
C CYS A 64 4.29 -3.77 4.52
N HIS A 65 4.55 -4.49 3.42
CA HIS A 65 3.51 -5.00 2.54
C HIS A 65 2.55 -5.91 3.32
N VAL A 66 3.06 -6.98 3.92
CA VAL A 66 2.24 -7.94 4.67
C VAL A 66 1.46 -7.23 5.78
N ASN A 67 2.10 -6.32 6.51
CA ASN A 67 1.49 -5.70 7.67
C ASN A 67 0.38 -4.71 7.28
N LEU A 68 0.61 -3.85 6.29
CA LEU A 68 -0.39 -2.89 5.83
C LEU A 68 -1.51 -3.55 5.02
N ASP A 69 -1.28 -4.70 4.40
CA ASP A 69 -2.29 -5.41 3.60
C ASP A 69 -3.13 -6.35 4.48
N LEU A 70 -2.49 -7.15 5.34
CA LEU A 70 -3.17 -8.19 6.13
C LEU A 70 -4.06 -7.63 7.24
N TYR A 71 -3.62 -6.58 7.91
CA TYR A 71 -4.28 -6.04 9.12
C TYR A 71 -5.34 -4.96 8.83
N GLN A 72 -5.60 -4.61 7.57
CA GLN A 72 -6.67 -3.66 7.25
C GLN A 72 -8.03 -4.07 7.81
N PRO A 73 -8.48 -5.34 7.68
CA PRO A 73 -9.78 -5.74 8.22
C PRO A 73 -9.89 -5.57 9.73
N ASP A 74 -8.80 -5.78 10.47
CA ASP A 74 -8.76 -5.60 11.92
C ASP A 74 -8.82 -4.11 12.29
N ALA A 75 -8.12 -3.26 11.53
CA ALA A 75 -8.18 -1.80 11.66
C ALA A 75 -9.57 -1.27 11.32
N ASP A 76 -10.15 -1.73 10.21
CA ASP A 76 -11.49 -1.40 9.75
C ASP A 76 -12.55 -1.75 10.82
N ALA A 77 -12.46 -2.95 11.39
CA ALA A 77 -13.35 -3.38 12.46
C ALA A 77 -13.17 -2.57 13.75
N ARG A 78 -11.93 -2.26 14.16
CA ARG A 78 -11.67 -1.51 15.39
C ARG A 78 -12.11 -0.05 15.29
N PHE A 79 -11.86 0.61 14.17
CA PHE A 79 -12.09 2.04 13.99
C PHE A 79 -13.35 2.35 13.20
N GLN A 80 -14.14 1.33 12.82
CA GLN A 80 -15.41 1.46 12.11
C GLN A 80 -15.28 2.25 10.80
N ILE A 81 -14.24 1.91 10.03
CA ILE A 81 -13.89 2.54 8.76
C ILE A 81 -13.61 1.45 7.72
N LYS A 82 -13.57 1.80 6.43
CA LYS A 82 -13.12 0.89 5.37
C LYS A 82 -11.98 1.55 4.62
N HIS A 83 -10.75 1.09 4.83
CA HIS A 83 -9.62 1.61 4.08
C HIS A 83 -9.64 1.08 2.64
N ASN A 84 -9.83 -0.23 2.43
CA ASN A 84 -9.79 -0.89 1.11
C ASN A 84 -8.61 -0.41 0.24
N MET A 85 -7.46 -0.13 0.86
CA MET A 85 -6.32 0.53 0.22
C MET A 85 -5.38 -0.53 -0.33
N PRO A 86 -5.19 -0.65 -1.66
CA PRO A 86 -4.25 -1.63 -2.17
C PRO A 86 -2.81 -1.26 -1.81
N ILE A 87 -2.03 -2.25 -1.37
CA ILE A 87 -0.63 -2.08 -1.01
C ILE A 87 0.22 -2.73 -2.10
N LEU A 88 0.97 -1.93 -2.86
CA LEU A 88 1.80 -2.43 -3.96
C LEU A 88 3.27 -2.35 -3.60
N TYR A 89 4.01 -3.42 -3.90
CA TYR A 89 5.47 -3.38 -3.83
C TYR A 89 6.00 -2.56 -5.02
N PHE A 90 7.04 -1.75 -4.83
CA PHE A 90 7.53 -0.87 -5.90
C PHE A 90 7.92 -1.62 -7.19
N THR A 91 8.44 -2.85 -7.07
CA THR A 91 8.75 -3.68 -8.24
C THR A 91 7.51 -4.17 -8.98
N GLN A 92 6.35 -4.28 -8.31
CA GLN A 92 5.08 -4.57 -8.97
C GLN A 92 4.63 -3.38 -9.82
N LEU A 93 4.82 -2.14 -9.33
CA LEU A 93 4.54 -0.94 -10.13
C LEU A 93 5.44 -0.86 -11.37
N ILE A 94 6.75 -1.09 -11.19
CA ILE A 94 7.70 -1.14 -12.31
C ILE A 94 7.31 -2.25 -13.29
N GLY A 95 6.97 -3.44 -12.78
CA GLY A 95 6.54 -4.58 -13.58
C GLY A 95 5.31 -4.29 -14.42
N LEU A 96 4.30 -3.63 -13.84
CA LEU A 96 3.11 -3.18 -14.57
C LEU A 96 3.49 -2.20 -15.69
N ALA A 97 4.36 -1.23 -15.40
CA ALA A 97 4.78 -0.21 -16.36
C ALA A 97 5.55 -0.79 -17.56
N ILE A 98 6.29 -1.89 -17.38
CA ILE A 98 7.01 -2.57 -18.47
C ILE A 98 6.20 -3.73 -19.11
N GLY A 99 4.92 -3.89 -18.75
CA GLY A 99 4.00 -4.82 -19.41
C GLY A 99 4.02 -6.26 -18.87
N ILE A 100 4.55 -6.51 -17.67
CA ILE A 100 4.42 -7.82 -17.01
C ILE A 100 2.97 -8.01 -16.55
N SER A 101 2.42 -9.21 -16.74
CA SER A 101 1.02 -9.47 -16.40
C SER A 101 0.77 -9.38 -14.88
N PRO A 102 -0.43 -8.92 -14.45
CA PRO A 102 -0.81 -8.87 -13.03
C PRO A 102 -0.66 -10.20 -12.29
N THR A 103 -0.90 -11.32 -12.98
CA THR A 103 -0.78 -12.68 -12.43
C THR A 103 0.67 -13.05 -12.15
N GLU A 104 1.60 -12.74 -13.07
CA GLU A 104 3.04 -12.97 -12.87
C GLU A 104 3.60 -12.10 -11.75
N LEU A 105 3.08 -10.88 -11.58
CA LEU A 105 3.40 -9.98 -10.47
C LEU A 105 2.76 -10.40 -9.14
N GLY A 106 1.90 -11.43 -9.15
CA GLY A 106 1.24 -11.97 -7.97
C GLY A 106 0.16 -11.05 -7.38
N LEU A 107 -0.40 -10.12 -8.16
CA LEU A 107 -1.42 -9.18 -7.68
C LEU A 107 -2.71 -9.87 -7.24
N ASN A 108 -2.97 -11.06 -7.77
CA ASN A 108 -4.09 -11.92 -7.37
C ASN A 108 -3.93 -12.55 -5.97
N LYS A 109 -2.78 -12.39 -5.32
CA LYS A 109 -2.50 -12.91 -3.97
C LYS A 109 -2.64 -11.87 -2.87
N HIS A 110 -2.91 -10.62 -3.22
CA HIS A 110 -3.06 -9.52 -2.24
C HIS A 110 -4.32 -9.73 -1.40
N ARG A 111 -4.27 -9.35 -0.13
CA ARG A 111 -5.42 -9.36 0.77
C ARG A 111 -6.46 -8.35 0.30
N ILE A 112 -6.02 -7.15 -0.05
CA ILE A 112 -6.85 -6.14 -0.70
C ILE A 112 -6.60 -6.20 -2.20
N ASN A 113 -7.62 -6.65 -2.95
CA ASN A 113 -7.49 -6.86 -4.39
C ASN A 113 -7.26 -5.53 -5.15
N PRO A 114 -6.10 -5.32 -5.80
CA PRO A 114 -5.81 -4.10 -6.54
C PRO A 114 -6.50 -4.04 -7.91
N MET A 115 -6.98 -5.18 -8.44
CA MET A 115 -7.44 -5.28 -9.83
C MET A 115 -8.61 -4.34 -10.19
N PRO A 116 -9.63 -4.12 -9.35
CA PRO A 116 -10.71 -3.18 -9.67
C PRO A 116 -10.17 -1.77 -9.92
N LEU A 117 -9.30 -1.29 -9.03
CA LEU A 117 -8.67 0.03 -9.14
C LEU A 117 -7.77 0.12 -10.37
N LEU A 118 -6.92 -0.89 -10.61
CA LEU A 118 -6.01 -0.88 -11.77
C LEU A 118 -6.77 -0.85 -13.10
N ARG A 119 -7.94 -1.49 -13.18
CA ARG A 119 -8.82 -1.41 -14.36
C ARG A 119 -9.48 -0.05 -14.50
N GLU A 120 -9.98 0.50 -13.40
CA GLU A 120 -10.58 1.84 -13.37
C GLU A 120 -9.58 2.90 -13.86
N LYS A 121 -8.31 2.79 -13.46
CA LYS A 121 -7.22 3.68 -13.87
C LYS A 121 -6.62 3.34 -15.24
N GLY A 122 -7.13 2.31 -15.93
CA GLY A 122 -6.63 1.91 -17.26
C GLY A 122 -5.21 1.35 -17.28
N VAL A 123 -4.68 0.91 -16.14
CA VAL A 123 -3.33 0.33 -16.02
C VAL A 123 -3.33 -1.12 -16.54
N VAL A 124 -4.44 -1.83 -16.39
CA VAL A 124 -4.64 -3.21 -16.84
C VAL A 124 -6.00 -3.37 -17.52
N ALA A 125 -6.12 -4.36 -18.40
CA ALA A 125 -7.35 -4.70 -19.11
C ALA A 125 -8.42 -5.39 -18.22
#